data_AF-A0A1D2AH05-F1
#
_entry.id   AF-A0A1D2AH05-F1
#
_cell.length_a   1.000
_cell.length_b   1.000
_cell.length_c   1.000
_cell.angle_alpha   90.00
_cell.angle_beta   90.00
_cell.angle_gamma   90.00
#
_symmetry.space_group_name_H-M   'P 1'
#
loop_
_entity.id
_entity.type
_entity.pdbx_description
1 polymer ?
#
loop_
_entity_poly.entity_id
_entity_poly.type
_entity_poly.pdbx_seq_one_letter_code
_entity_poly.pdbx_strand_id
1 'polypeptide(L)'
;MLHGPTKLQARGLFSSVPDSLPGRAHHQNAIASPLRPAFMVRLGAHFRFFVRKKIAEDVAWRRPTIIFSGHDVPGEGEHKIMEHIRWAKQAPGYPPNTRHCLYGLDADLIMLSLVTHEPHFCLLREVVSYTGGGKGQPAREALENPGESTFVLLQI
;
A
#
# COMPACT_ATOMS: atom_id res chain seq x y z
N MET A 1 -15.66 -34.09 2.99
CA MET A 1 -14.22 -34.04 3.38
C MET A 1 -13.78 -32.59 3.30
N LEU A 2 -13.40 -32.03 4.44
CA LEU A 2 -13.03 -30.61 4.61
C LEU A 2 -11.66 -30.35 3.98
N HIS A 3 -11.53 -29.31 3.15
CA HIS A 3 -10.23 -28.71 2.82
C HIS A 3 -10.30 -27.25 3.28
N GLY A 4 -9.52 -26.94 4.32
CA GLY A 4 -9.48 -25.64 4.99
C GLY A 4 -8.71 -24.57 4.23
N PRO A 5 -8.61 -23.35 4.80
CA PRO A 5 -7.97 -22.21 4.15
C PRO A 5 -6.45 -22.42 4.06
N THR A 6 -5.93 -22.21 2.85
CA THR A 6 -4.53 -22.37 2.47
C THR A 6 -3.63 -21.42 3.29
N LYS A 7 -2.86 -22.00 4.21
CA LYS A 7 -1.81 -21.32 4.98
C LYS A 7 -0.70 -20.83 4.06
N LEU A 8 -0.23 -19.60 4.29
CA LEU A 8 0.96 -19.01 3.69
C LEU A 8 2.18 -19.90 3.96
N GLN A 9 2.61 -20.71 2.98
CA GLN A 9 3.86 -21.46 3.06
C GLN A 9 5.03 -20.60 2.59
N ALA A 10 5.83 -20.11 3.53
CA ALA A 10 7.16 -19.58 3.24
C ALA A 10 8.18 -20.73 3.26
N ARG A 11 8.53 -21.29 2.09
CA ARG A 11 9.75 -22.11 1.93
C ARG A 11 10.89 -21.18 1.54
N GLY A 12 11.97 -21.28 2.31
CA GLY A 12 13.04 -20.28 2.39
C GLY A 12 14.08 -20.34 1.27
N LEU A 13 14.84 -19.24 1.20
CA LEU A 13 16.26 -19.17 0.91
C LEU A 13 16.73 -17.83 1.50
N PHE A 14 17.21 -17.87 2.75
CA PHE A 14 17.90 -16.75 3.37
C PHE A 14 19.36 -16.81 2.91
N SER A 15 19.74 -15.95 1.96
CA SER A 15 21.13 -15.53 1.83
C SER A 15 21.27 -14.17 2.50
N SER A 16 22.21 -14.09 3.45
CA SER A 16 22.57 -12.84 4.14
C SER A 16 23.14 -11.85 3.14
N VAL A 17 22.42 -10.76 2.88
CA VAL A 17 22.95 -9.61 2.13
C VAL A 17 23.84 -8.80 3.10
N PRO A 18 25.11 -8.52 2.76
CA PRO A 18 26.00 -7.83 3.67
C PRO A 18 25.59 -6.36 3.88
N ASP A 19 25.52 -5.96 5.14
CA ASP A 19 25.28 -4.60 5.60
C ASP A 19 26.57 -3.77 5.51
N SER A 20 26.74 -3.00 4.43
CA SER A 20 27.42 -1.70 4.50
C SER A 20 27.38 -0.96 3.16
N LEU A 21 26.67 0.17 3.12
CA LEU A 21 27.02 1.30 2.25
C LEU A 21 27.16 2.55 3.14
N PRO A 22 28.24 3.34 2.99
CA PRO A 22 28.55 4.44 3.90
C PRO A 22 27.57 5.59 3.73
N GLY A 23 27.32 6.29 4.84
CA GLY A 23 26.30 7.32 4.99
C GLY A 23 26.22 8.30 3.83
N ARG A 24 25.07 8.34 3.17
CA ARG A 24 24.65 9.46 2.32
C ARG A 24 23.15 9.65 2.51
N ALA A 25 22.77 10.92 2.64
CA ALA A 25 21.42 11.43 2.86
C ALA A 25 20.33 10.66 2.11
N HIS A 26 19.13 10.60 2.71
CA HIS A 26 17.91 10.12 2.08
C HIS A 26 17.67 10.91 0.78
N HIS A 27 18.11 10.36 -0.35
CA HIS A 27 17.81 10.95 -1.64
C HIS A 27 16.34 10.62 -1.94
N GLN A 28 15.49 11.65 -1.96
CA GLN A 28 14.09 11.59 -2.38
C GLN A 28 13.88 10.76 -3.68
N ASN A 29 14.93 10.67 -4.51
CA ASN A 29 14.93 10.01 -5.81
C ASN A 29 15.40 8.54 -5.80
N ALA A 30 15.58 7.91 -4.64
CA ALA A 30 16.01 6.50 -4.57
C ALA A 30 15.05 5.53 -5.32
N ILE A 31 13.77 5.92 -5.46
CA ILE A 31 12.73 5.18 -6.18
C ILE A 31 12.85 5.36 -7.71
N ALA A 32 13.44 6.46 -8.19
CA ALA A 32 13.59 6.80 -9.61
C ALA A 32 15.04 6.67 -10.13
N SER A 33 15.96 6.18 -9.29
CA SER A 33 17.40 6.10 -9.58
C SER A 33 17.80 4.71 -10.11
N PRO A 34 18.94 4.57 -10.81
CA PRO A 34 19.54 3.25 -11.12
C PRO A 34 19.79 2.36 -9.88
N LEU A 35 19.83 2.93 -8.67
CA LEU A 35 19.89 2.17 -7.41
C LEU A 35 18.54 1.56 -6.97
N ARG A 36 17.45 1.84 -7.70
CA ARG A 36 16.08 1.40 -7.40
C ARG A 36 15.97 -0.10 -7.12
N PRO A 37 16.56 -1.03 -7.91
CA PRO A 37 16.36 -2.47 -7.67
C PRO A 37 16.91 -2.91 -6.31
N ALA A 38 18.15 -2.55 -5.98
CA ALA A 38 18.76 -2.94 -4.71
C ALA A 38 18.06 -2.30 -3.50
N PHE A 39 17.64 -1.04 -3.63
CA PHE A 39 16.87 -0.36 -2.59
C PHE A 39 15.49 -1.00 -2.40
N MET A 40 14.74 -1.27 -3.48
CA MET A 40 13.41 -1.90 -3.43
C MET A 40 13.45 -3.33 -2.86
N VAL A 41 14.50 -4.10 -3.15
CA VAL A 41 14.72 -5.43 -2.55
C VAL A 41 14.85 -5.33 -1.03
N ARG A 42 15.72 -4.43 -0.54
CA ARG A 42 15.87 -4.21 0.91
C ARG A 42 14.58 -3.68 1.53
N LEU A 43 13.92 -2.73 0.88
CA LEU A 43 12.66 -2.15 1.35
C LEU A 43 11.57 -3.23 1.49
N GLY A 44 11.42 -4.09 0.49
CA GLY A 44 10.47 -5.20 0.53
C GLY A 44 10.78 -6.19 1.67
N ALA A 45 12.05 -6.48 1.93
CA ALA A 45 12.44 -7.32 3.06
C ALA A 45 12.06 -6.69 4.41
N HIS A 46 12.34 -5.39 4.58
CA HIS A 46 11.98 -4.66 5.79
C HIS A 46 10.47 -4.57 5.99
N PHE A 47 9.68 -4.34 4.93
CA PHE A 47 8.21 -4.33 5.02
C PHE A 47 7.65 -5.68 5.47
N ARG A 48 8.16 -6.78 4.91
CA ARG A 48 7.73 -8.12 5.34
C ARG A 48 8.06 -8.39 6.80
N PHE A 49 9.24 -7.95 7.26
CA PHE A 49 9.61 -8.03 8.68
C PHE A 49 8.67 -7.18 9.55
N PHE A 50 8.42 -5.92 9.15
CA PHE A 50 7.54 -5.01 9.85
C PHE A 50 6.12 -5.55 10.01
N VAL A 51 5.53 -6.09 8.95
CA VAL A 51 4.19 -6.69 9.00
C VAL A 51 4.16 -7.88 9.97
N ARG A 52 5.16 -8.76 9.92
CA ARG A 52 5.26 -9.91 10.85
C ARG A 52 5.38 -9.43 12.31
N LYS A 53 6.21 -8.43 12.55
CA LYS A 53 6.38 -7.81 13.86
C LYS A 53 5.06 -7.22 14.36
N LYS A 54 4.34 -6.48 13.50
CA LYS A 54 3.02 -5.91 13.83
C LYS A 54 1.98 -6.96 14.16
N ILE A 55 1.89 -8.05 13.40
CA ILE A 55 0.97 -9.17 13.73
C ILE A 55 1.31 -9.78 15.11
N ALA A 56 2.61 -9.90 15.43
CA ALA A 56 3.06 -10.47 16.70
C ALA A 56 2.75 -9.55 17.89
N GLU A 57 3.02 -8.26 17.76
CA GLU A 57 3.01 -7.30 18.88
C GLU A 57 1.67 -6.55 19.03
N ASP A 58 0.96 -6.30 17.93
CA ASP A 58 -0.24 -5.47 17.90
C ASP A 58 -1.50 -6.32 17.66
N VAL A 59 -2.41 -6.29 18.63
CA VAL A 59 -3.66 -7.06 18.57
C VAL A 59 -4.54 -6.64 17.39
N ALA A 60 -4.52 -5.36 16.99
CA ALA A 60 -5.31 -4.85 15.88
C ALA A 60 -4.92 -5.48 14.54
N TRP A 61 -3.66 -5.93 14.40
CA TRP A 61 -3.10 -6.51 13.18
C TRP A 61 -3.31 -8.03 13.06
N ARG A 62 -3.87 -8.67 14.09
CA ARG A 62 -4.09 -10.14 14.10
C ARG A 62 -5.38 -10.56 13.40
N ARG A 63 -6.39 -9.70 13.40
CA ARG A 63 -7.71 -9.97 12.80
C ARG A 63 -7.74 -9.83 11.27
N PRO A 64 -7.15 -8.79 10.65
CA PRO A 64 -7.24 -8.62 9.21
C PRO A 64 -6.36 -9.61 8.44
N THR A 65 -6.81 -10.02 7.26
CA THR A 65 -5.96 -10.70 6.28
C THR A 65 -5.06 -9.66 5.60
N ILE A 66 -3.74 -9.83 5.73
CA ILE A 66 -2.76 -8.88 5.18
C ILE A 66 -2.11 -9.49 3.94
N ILE A 67 -2.21 -8.80 2.81
CA ILE A 67 -1.61 -9.19 1.53
C ILE A 67 -0.57 -8.14 1.16
N PHE A 68 0.66 -8.59 0.87
CA PHE A 68 1.74 -7.73 0.41
C PHE A 68 2.13 -8.10 -1.02
N SER A 69 1.89 -7.19 -1.97
CA SER A 69 2.31 -7.33 -3.36
C SER A 69 3.45 -6.35 -3.65
N GLY A 70 4.68 -6.84 -3.63
CA GLY A 70 5.89 -6.02 -3.72
C GLY A 70 6.26 -5.60 -5.15
N HIS A 71 7.49 -5.10 -5.27
CA HIS A 71 8.13 -4.68 -6.52
C HIS A 71 8.52 -5.86 -7.42
N ASP A 72 8.59 -7.06 -6.85
CA ASP A 72 8.87 -8.33 -7.51
C ASP A 72 7.71 -8.85 -8.35
N VAL A 73 6.49 -8.36 -8.09
CA VAL A 73 5.31 -8.62 -8.91
C VAL A 73 5.22 -7.52 -9.98
N PRO A 74 5.04 -7.82 -11.27
CA PRO A 74 4.88 -6.81 -12.32
C PRO A 74 3.58 -6.03 -12.16
N GLY A 75 3.54 -4.80 -12.67
CA GLY A 75 2.36 -3.93 -12.65
C GLY A 75 2.38 -2.83 -11.58
N GLU A 76 1.61 -1.78 -11.85
CA GLU A 76 1.47 -0.61 -10.98
C GLU A 76 0.56 -0.92 -9.78
N GLY A 77 0.74 -0.19 -8.68
CA GLY A 77 0.04 -0.45 -7.43
C GLY A 77 -1.47 -0.40 -7.56
N GLU A 78 -2.00 0.64 -8.21
CA GLU A 78 -3.44 0.81 -8.43
C GLU A 78 -4.04 -0.30 -9.29
N HIS A 79 -3.36 -0.70 -10.36
CA HIS A 79 -3.82 -1.76 -11.24
C HIS A 79 -3.83 -3.13 -10.55
N LYS A 80 -2.83 -3.42 -9.71
CA LYS A 80 -2.81 -4.65 -8.89
C LYS A 80 -3.98 -4.71 -7.91
N ILE A 81 -4.34 -3.58 -7.31
CA ILE A 81 -5.48 -3.50 -6.40
C ILE A 81 -6.79 -3.74 -7.16
N MET A 82 -6.96 -3.09 -8.31
CA MET A 82 -8.16 -3.27 -9.15
C MET A 82 -8.29 -4.70 -9.66
N GLU A 83 -7.18 -5.33 -10.05
CA GLU A 83 -7.14 -6.75 -10.43
C GLU A 83 -7.54 -7.67 -9.26
N HIS A 84 -7.04 -7.39 -8.05
CA HIS A 84 -7.41 -8.14 -6.85
C HIS A 84 -8.91 -8.05 -6.56
N ILE A 85 -9.50 -6.85 -6.61
CA ILE A 85 -10.95 -6.66 -6.41
C ILE A 85 -11.73 -7.44 -7.47
N ARG A 86 -11.32 -7.36 -8.74
CA ARG A 86 -11.97 -8.08 -9.83
C ARG A 86 -11.96 -9.59 -9.62
N TRP A 87 -10.82 -10.17 -9.21
CA TRP A 87 -10.75 -11.60 -8.89
C TRP A 87 -11.56 -11.98 -7.66
N ALA A 88 -11.55 -11.15 -6.61
CA ALA A 88 -12.34 -11.38 -5.41
C ALA A 88 -13.84 -11.42 -5.73
N LYS A 89 -14.33 -10.50 -6.56
CA LYS A 89 -15.74 -10.47 -7.03
C LYS A 89 -16.15 -11.72 -7.81
N GLN A 90 -15.23 -12.29 -8.58
CA GLN A 90 -15.47 -13.50 -9.36
C GLN A 90 -15.45 -14.77 -8.50
N ALA A 91 -14.92 -14.70 -7.28
CA ALA A 91 -14.84 -15.86 -6.40
C ALA A 91 -16.24 -16.28 -5.90
N PRO A 92 -16.50 -17.60 -5.79
CA PRO A 92 -17.75 -18.09 -5.23
C PRO A 92 -17.88 -17.64 -3.78
N GLY A 93 -19.04 -17.06 -3.43
CA GLY A 93 -19.32 -16.59 -2.07
C GLY A 93 -18.80 -15.18 -1.74
N TYR A 94 -18.39 -14.39 -2.75
CA TYR A 94 -18.09 -12.98 -2.56
C TYR A 94 -19.31 -12.22 -2.00
N PRO A 95 -19.20 -11.54 -0.84
CA PRO A 95 -20.32 -10.77 -0.29
C PRO A 95 -20.61 -9.53 -1.15
N PRO A 96 -21.84 -9.34 -1.67
CA PRO A 96 -22.15 -8.21 -2.57
C PRO A 96 -22.06 -6.84 -1.90
N ASN A 97 -22.17 -6.78 -0.57
CA ASN A 97 -22.09 -5.54 0.21
C ASN A 97 -20.71 -5.37 0.89
N THR A 98 -19.66 -5.91 0.29
CA THR A 98 -18.29 -5.67 0.75
C THR A 98 -17.97 -4.18 0.64
N ARG A 99 -17.43 -3.61 1.72
CA ARG A 99 -17.06 -2.19 1.77
C ARG A 99 -15.58 -2.03 1.50
N HIS A 100 -15.24 -1.27 0.48
CA HIS A 100 -13.86 -1.00 0.07
C HIS A 100 -13.44 0.40 0.48
N CYS A 101 -12.22 0.52 0.99
CA CYS A 101 -11.59 1.80 1.27
C CYS A 101 -10.20 1.79 0.63
N LEU A 102 -9.94 2.73 -0.27
CA LEU A 102 -8.66 2.87 -0.94
C LEU A 102 -8.01 4.19 -0.53
N TYR A 103 -6.77 4.11 -0.08
CA TYR A 103 -5.98 5.28 0.27
C TYR A 103 -5.09 5.69 -0.91
N GLY A 104 -5.09 6.99 -1.24
CA GLY A 104 -4.19 7.56 -2.22
C GLY A 104 -4.56 8.99 -2.63
N LEU A 105 -3.60 9.70 -3.21
CA LEU A 105 -3.77 11.09 -3.64
C LEU A 105 -4.10 11.23 -5.11
N ASP A 106 -3.89 10.18 -5.91
CA ASP A 106 -4.09 10.24 -7.35
C ASP A 106 -5.58 10.37 -7.71
N ALA A 107 -5.86 11.22 -8.71
CA ALA A 107 -7.23 11.46 -9.16
C ALA A 107 -7.80 10.23 -9.90
N ASP A 108 -6.93 9.43 -10.50
CA ASP A 108 -7.28 8.23 -11.27
C ASP A 108 -7.99 7.19 -10.40
N LEU A 109 -7.70 7.18 -9.09
CA LEU A 109 -8.37 6.32 -8.12
C LEU A 109 -9.89 6.54 -8.07
N ILE A 110 -10.39 7.74 -8.38
CA ILE A 110 -11.83 8.02 -8.46
C ILE A 110 -12.45 7.22 -9.60
N MET A 111 -11.88 7.33 -10.80
CA MET A 111 -12.38 6.63 -11.97
C MET A 111 -12.22 5.12 -11.84
N LEU A 112 -11.09 4.65 -11.32
CA LEU A 112 -10.87 3.23 -11.09
C LEU A 112 -11.90 2.66 -10.09
N SER A 113 -12.21 3.40 -9.02
CA SER A 113 -13.24 3.00 -8.05
C SER A 113 -14.62 2.88 -8.67
N LEU A 114 -15.03 3.84 -9.50
CA LEU A 114 -16.32 3.81 -10.21
C LEU A 114 -16.45 2.59 -11.12
N VAL A 115 -15.40 2.26 -11.87
CA VAL A 115 -15.38 1.13 -12.82
C VAL A 115 -15.43 -0.22 -12.10
N THR A 116 -15.15 -0.28 -10.79
CA THR A 116 -15.33 -1.53 -10.03
C THR A 116 -16.79 -1.95 -9.92
N HIS A 117 -17.75 -1.01 -10.03
CA HIS A 117 -19.17 -1.25 -9.77
C HIS A 117 -19.45 -1.90 -8.40
N GLU A 118 -18.66 -1.56 -7.38
CA GLU A 118 -18.94 -1.95 -5.99
C GLU A 118 -19.90 -0.94 -5.34
N PRO A 119 -20.96 -1.39 -4.65
CA PRO A 119 -21.97 -0.48 -4.07
C PRO A 119 -21.45 0.34 -2.89
N HIS A 120 -20.36 -0.07 -2.28
CA HIS A 120 -19.79 0.59 -1.11
C HIS A 120 -18.28 0.78 -1.28
N PHE A 121 -17.89 1.90 -1.88
CA PHE A 121 -16.49 2.25 -2.12
C PHE A 121 -16.20 3.64 -1.59
N CYS A 122 -15.10 3.80 -0.84
CA CYS A 122 -14.62 5.11 -0.40
C CYS A 122 -13.13 5.31 -0.66
N LEU A 123 -12.74 6.56 -0.86
CA LEU A 123 -11.35 6.98 -0.96
C LEU A 123 -10.94 7.76 0.28
N LEU A 124 -9.86 7.32 0.93
CA LEU A 124 -9.22 8.05 2.02
C LEU A 124 -8.10 8.92 1.46
N ARG A 125 -8.24 10.24 1.54
CA ARG A 125 -7.31 11.20 0.93
C ARG A 125 -6.83 12.21 1.97
N GLU A 126 -5.56 12.58 1.92
CA GLU A 126 -5.05 13.68 2.74
C GLU A 126 -5.50 15.03 2.18
N VAL A 127 -5.83 15.97 3.07
CA VAL A 127 -6.07 17.36 2.68
C VAL A 127 -4.74 18.00 2.32
N VAL A 128 -4.64 18.47 1.07
CA VAL A 128 -3.49 19.27 0.63
C VAL A 128 -3.84 20.73 0.84
N SER A 129 -3.10 21.43 1.71
CA SER A 129 -3.20 22.88 1.83
C SER A 129 -2.44 23.56 0.69
N TYR A 130 -3.08 24.53 0.05
CA TYR A 130 -2.45 25.34 -1.02
C TYR A 130 -2.04 26.73 -0.53
N THR A 131 -1.97 26.96 0.78
CA THR A 131 -1.69 28.29 1.38
C THR A 131 -0.21 28.70 1.38
N GLY A 132 0.58 28.19 0.42
CA GLY A 132 1.96 28.61 0.19
C GLY A 132 2.05 29.60 -0.97
N GLY A 133 2.27 30.88 -0.69
CA GLY A 133 2.45 31.93 -1.69
C GLY A 133 3.71 31.73 -2.54
N GLY A 134 3.58 31.01 -3.65
CA GLY A 134 4.66 30.86 -4.63
C GLY A 134 4.29 29.91 -5.77
N LYS A 135 3.88 30.48 -6.91
CA LYS A 135 3.76 29.85 -8.25
C LYS A 135 3.45 28.33 -8.26
N GLY A 136 2.18 27.98 -8.10
CA GLY A 136 1.59 26.78 -8.72
C GLY A 136 2.10 25.41 -8.28
N GLN A 137 2.89 25.32 -7.21
CA GLN A 137 3.25 24.03 -6.62
C GLN A 137 2.58 23.89 -5.25
N PRO A 138 1.82 22.81 -4.99
CA PRO A 138 1.29 22.55 -3.66
C PRO A 138 2.48 22.45 -2.69
N ALA A 139 2.50 23.34 -1.69
CA ALA A 139 3.42 23.20 -0.58
C ALA A 139 3.00 21.95 0.20
N ARG A 140 3.71 20.84 -0.02
CA ARG A 140 3.67 19.70 0.89
C ARG A 140 4.37 20.17 2.16
N GLU A 141 3.62 20.77 3.07
CA GLU A 141 4.11 20.96 4.44
C GLU A 141 4.58 19.57 4.91
N ALA A 142 5.89 19.44 5.12
CA ALA A 142 6.46 18.22 5.64
C ALA A 142 5.76 17.98 6.99
N LEU A 143 4.94 16.94 7.05
CA LEU A 143 4.08 16.66 8.18
C LEU A 143 4.97 16.38 9.40
N GLU A 144 5.21 17.39 10.24
CA GLU A 144 5.98 17.24 11.47
C GLU A 144 5.24 16.34 12.48
N ASN A 145 3.90 16.31 12.41
CA ASN A 145 3.03 15.46 13.24
C ASN A 145 2.01 14.66 12.39
N PRO A 146 2.18 13.33 12.24
CA PRO A 146 1.22 12.48 11.54
C PRO A 146 -0.17 12.40 12.19
N GLY A 147 -0.32 12.86 13.43
CA GLY A 147 -1.61 12.89 14.14
C GLY A 147 -2.44 14.14 13.87
N GLU A 148 -1.87 15.17 13.22
CA GLU A 148 -2.53 16.44 12.88
C GLU A 148 -3.00 16.48 11.42
N SER A 149 -2.69 15.46 10.62
CA SER A 149 -3.12 15.39 9.23
C SER A 149 -4.64 15.23 9.13
N THR A 150 -5.27 16.15 8.41
CA THR A 150 -6.69 16.06 8.10
C THR A 150 -6.88 15.11 6.91
N PHE A 151 -7.70 14.09 7.10
CA PHE A 151 -8.12 13.19 6.02
C PHE A 151 -9.56 13.49 5.63
N VAL A 152 -9.85 13.37 4.33
CA VAL A 152 -11.21 13.39 3.79
C VAL A 152 -11.55 11.99 3.32
N LEU A 153 -12.74 11.53 3.69
CA LEU A 153 -13.33 10.31 3.18
C LEU A 153 -14.29 10.69 2.04
N LEU A 154 -13.90 10.39 0.81
CA LEU A 154 -14.74 10.59 -0.37
C LEU A 154 -15.54 9.31 -0.63
N GLN A 155 -16.85 9.39 -0.51
CA GLN A 155 -17.76 8.30 -0.89
C GLN A 155 -17.96 8.32 -2.41
N ILE A 156 -17.74 7.18 -3.06
CA ILE A 156 -17.97 6.95 -4.49
C ILE A 156 -19.35 6.32 -4.67
#